data_AF-A0A821P349-F1
#
_entry.id   AF-A0A821P349-F1
#
_cell.length_a   1.000
_cell.length_b   1.000
_cell.length_c   1.000
_cell.angle_alpha   90.00
_cell.angle_beta   90.00
_cell.angle_gamma   90.00
#
_symmetry.space_group_name_H-M   'P 1'
#
loop_
_entity.id
_entity.type
_entity.pdbx_description
1 polymer ?
#
loop_
_entity_poly.entity_id
_entity_poly.type
_entity_poly.pdbx_seq_one_letter_code
_entity_poly.pdbx_strand_id
1 'polypeptide(L)'
;DIHDYSKKVLLPSFNDEKRASVIGECGGLGLIKSGWSYHAYNDRYLMTYAFEQLIINLSSRLSAAIYTQLSDVENESNGIFTYNREEIKFPTTHIKRVLTNDYSHLYKLKHIWNLTSIPYTNYTKLSLSKSLDLMIDNNSTDDIHFYFYVRYLYSQVNITIDHHHQMILNHTHIIKDYHYIPLPSNLFRNSIRQKHFLDIHVHYISSFDKGEDKSYVYPNRTSFYLNLVMLFA
;
A
#
# COMPACT_ATOMS: atom_id res chain seq x y z
N ASP A 1 0.79 -29.41 0.98
CA ASP A 1 0.91 -28.17 1.74
C ASP A 1 1.25 -27.05 0.76
N ILE A 2 0.57 -25.91 0.86
CA ILE A 2 0.78 -24.75 -0.03
C ILE A 2 1.12 -23.57 0.86
N HIS A 3 2.29 -22.98 0.63
CA HIS A 3 2.73 -21.75 1.27
C HIS A 3 2.80 -20.68 0.20
N ASP A 4 1.94 -19.67 0.30
CA ASP A 4 1.87 -18.60 -0.70
C ASP A 4 1.65 -17.27 0.02
N TYR A 5 2.73 -16.50 0.05
CA TYR A 5 2.78 -15.15 0.59
C TYR A 5 2.51 -14.10 -0.50
N SER A 6 1.92 -14.43 -1.64
CA SER A 6 1.56 -13.43 -2.65
C SER A 6 0.26 -12.69 -2.29
N LYS A 7 0.12 -11.44 -2.75
CA LYS A 7 -1.12 -10.65 -2.55
C LYS A 7 -2.35 -11.29 -3.21
N LYS A 8 -2.13 -12.11 -4.24
CA LYS A 8 -3.16 -12.84 -4.96
C LYS A 8 -2.77 -14.31 -4.97
N VAL A 9 -3.13 -15.00 -3.90
CA VAL A 9 -2.85 -16.43 -3.73
C VAL A 9 -3.34 -17.21 -4.94
N LEU A 10 -2.40 -17.87 -5.61
CA LEU A 10 -2.66 -18.71 -6.78
C LEU A 10 -2.91 -20.13 -6.29
N LEU A 11 -4.19 -20.48 -6.22
CA LEU A 11 -4.59 -21.83 -5.89
C LEU A 11 -4.50 -22.70 -7.15
N PRO A 12 -3.98 -23.94 -7.04
CA PRO A 12 -4.09 -24.92 -8.11
C PRO A 12 -5.54 -25.02 -8.58
N SER A 13 -5.75 -25.30 -9.87
CA SER A 13 -7.06 -25.68 -10.38
C SER A 13 -7.44 -27.04 -9.77
N PHE A 14 -8.17 -27.01 -8.66
CA PHE A 14 -8.72 -28.21 -8.05
C PHE A 14 -9.98 -28.60 -8.80
N ASN A 15 -9.93 -29.73 -9.50
CA ASN A 15 -11.06 -30.28 -10.25
C ASN A 15 -11.89 -31.25 -9.39
N ASP A 16 -11.83 -31.13 -8.06
CA ASP A 16 -12.44 -32.07 -7.12
C ASP A 16 -13.20 -31.30 -6.03
N GLU A 17 -14.48 -31.04 -6.27
CA GLU A 17 -15.41 -30.38 -5.34
C GLU A 17 -15.58 -31.15 -4.01
N LYS A 18 -15.07 -32.39 -3.90
CA LYS A 18 -15.19 -33.23 -2.71
C LYS A 18 -14.01 -33.12 -1.75
N ARG A 19 -12.95 -32.38 -2.09
CA ARG A 19 -11.76 -32.24 -1.25
C ARG A 19 -11.67 -30.85 -0.63
N ALA A 20 -11.49 -30.83 0.69
CA ALA A 20 -11.15 -29.60 1.40
C ALA A 20 -9.77 -29.09 0.95
N SER A 21 -9.70 -27.79 0.67
CA SER A 21 -8.46 -27.11 0.29
C SER A 21 -8.04 -26.16 1.41
N VAL A 22 -6.76 -26.22 1.78
CA VAL A 22 -6.18 -25.41 2.85
C VAL A 22 -4.89 -24.79 2.36
N ILE A 23 -4.72 -23.49 2.61
CA ILE A 23 -3.41 -22.83 2.52
C ILE A 23 -2.73 -22.92 3.89
N GLY A 24 -1.57 -23.58 3.92
CA GLY A 24 -0.84 -23.89 5.15
C GLY A 24 -0.09 -22.69 5.71
N GLU A 25 0.29 -21.75 4.83
CA GLU A 25 0.89 -20.48 5.22
C GLU A 25 0.51 -19.37 4.23
N CYS A 26 0.02 -18.27 4.76
CA CYS A 26 -0.27 -17.05 4.02
C CYS A 26 -0.04 -15.82 4.90
N GLY A 27 -0.13 -14.63 4.31
CA GLY A 27 0.03 -13.37 5.05
C GLY A 27 1.35 -12.72 4.72
N GLY A 28 2.26 -12.67 5.69
CA GLY A 28 3.56 -12.03 5.51
C GLY A 28 3.49 -10.49 5.49
N LEU A 29 2.44 -9.92 6.08
CA LEU A 29 2.23 -8.47 6.17
C LEU A 29 2.99 -7.93 7.39
N GLY A 30 4.00 -7.08 7.15
CA GLY A 30 4.82 -6.48 8.20
C GLY A 30 4.74 -4.96 8.21
N LEU A 31 4.69 -4.38 9.40
CA LEU A 31 4.85 -2.94 9.59
C LEU A 31 6.34 -2.61 9.69
N ILE A 32 6.83 -1.69 8.87
CA ILE A 32 8.24 -1.30 8.78
C ILE A 32 8.65 -0.61 10.11
N LYS A 33 9.24 -1.39 11.02
CA LYS A 33 9.99 -0.91 12.20
C LYS A 33 11.44 -1.43 12.14
N SER A 34 11.60 -2.73 11.94
CA SER A 34 12.89 -3.43 11.88
C SER A 34 12.72 -4.82 11.26
N GLY A 35 13.77 -5.36 10.65
CA GLY A 35 13.73 -6.69 10.03
C GLY A 35 13.14 -6.69 8.61
N TRP A 36 12.72 -7.85 8.13
CA TRP A 36 12.12 -8.05 6.81
C TRP A 36 10.70 -8.61 6.92
N SER A 37 9.93 -8.51 5.84
CA SER A 37 8.58 -9.10 5.69
C SER A 37 8.31 -9.31 4.20
N TYR A 38 7.48 -10.28 3.83
CA TYR A 38 7.06 -10.49 2.43
C TYR A 38 6.36 -9.26 1.84
N HIS A 39 5.52 -8.60 2.64
CA HIS A 39 4.89 -7.32 2.29
C HIS A 39 5.11 -6.30 3.38
N ALA A 40 5.96 -5.32 3.10
CA ALA A 40 6.30 -4.27 4.04
C ALA A 40 5.38 -3.07 3.86
N TYR A 41 4.78 -2.60 4.96
CA TYR A 41 3.90 -1.44 5.01
C TYR A 41 4.49 -0.37 5.93
N ASN A 42 4.41 0.90 5.53
CA ASN A 42 4.83 2.03 6.36
C ASN A 42 3.72 2.53 7.29
N ASP A 43 2.50 2.00 7.13
CA ASP A 43 1.31 2.51 7.78
C ASP A 43 0.39 1.34 8.20
N ARG A 44 -0.12 1.43 9.43
CA ARG A 44 -0.95 0.37 10.04
C ARG A 44 -2.32 0.25 9.36
N TYR A 45 -2.91 1.34 8.88
CA TYR A 45 -4.22 1.31 8.23
C TYR A 45 -4.13 0.59 6.88
N LEU A 46 -3.10 0.87 6.09
CA LEU A 46 -2.85 0.14 4.84
C LEU A 46 -2.53 -1.33 5.06
N MET A 47 -1.73 -1.65 6.08
CA MET A 47 -1.45 -3.04 6.45
C MET A 47 -2.74 -3.76 6.87
N THR A 48 -3.63 -3.09 7.61
CA THR A 48 -4.93 -3.64 8.02
C THR A 48 -5.85 -3.83 6.82
N TYR A 49 -5.94 -2.86 5.92
CA TYR A 49 -6.67 -3.01 4.65
C TYR A 49 -6.15 -4.22 3.85
N ALA A 50 -4.84 -4.38 3.71
CA ALA A 50 -4.27 -5.52 3.00
C ALA A 50 -4.61 -6.86 3.66
N PHE A 51 -4.63 -6.91 5.00
CA PHE A 51 -5.08 -8.08 5.76
C PHE A 51 -6.55 -8.40 5.47
N GLU A 52 -7.44 -7.41 5.50
CA GLU A 52 -8.86 -7.60 5.18
C GLU A 52 -9.04 -8.17 3.77
N GLN A 53 -8.36 -7.57 2.77
CA GLN A 53 -8.44 -8.04 1.38
C GLN A 53 -7.91 -9.46 1.21
N LEU A 54 -6.84 -9.83 1.93
CA LEU A 54 -6.30 -11.18 1.94
C LEU A 54 -7.35 -12.17 2.46
N ILE A 55 -7.91 -11.93 3.64
CA ILE A 55 -8.86 -12.87 4.26
C ILE A 55 -10.14 -12.98 3.41
N ILE A 56 -10.67 -11.87 2.87
CA ILE A 56 -11.83 -11.90 1.96
C ILE A 56 -11.54 -12.72 0.71
N ASN A 57 -10.33 -12.57 0.13
CA ASN A 57 -9.96 -13.34 -1.06
C ASN A 57 -9.91 -14.85 -0.76
N LEU A 58 -9.37 -15.23 0.39
CA LEU A 58 -9.20 -16.63 0.77
C LEU A 58 -10.49 -17.29 1.25
N SER A 59 -11.35 -16.56 1.97
CA SER A 59 -12.57 -17.12 2.58
C SER A 59 -13.59 -17.64 1.56
N SER A 60 -13.58 -17.08 0.35
CA SER A 60 -14.46 -17.52 -0.75
C SER A 60 -13.92 -18.70 -1.56
N ARG A 61 -12.67 -19.13 -1.32
CA ARG A 61 -11.94 -20.07 -2.20
C ARG A 61 -11.38 -21.30 -1.49
N LEU A 62 -11.29 -21.27 -0.16
CA LEU A 62 -10.63 -22.29 0.64
C LEU A 62 -11.51 -22.75 1.80
N SER A 63 -11.31 -23.98 2.24
CA SER A 63 -11.93 -24.52 3.44
C SER A 63 -11.27 -23.99 4.72
N ALA A 64 -9.96 -23.68 4.66
CA ALA A 64 -9.24 -23.01 5.73
C ALA A 64 -8.01 -22.26 5.19
N ALA A 65 -7.55 -21.29 5.97
CA ALA A 65 -6.29 -20.58 5.74
C ALA A 65 -5.58 -20.35 7.06
N ILE A 66 -4.26 -20.53 7.06
CA ILE A 66 -3.39 -20.30 8.22
C ILE A 66 -2.59 -19.04 7.94
N TYR A 67 -2.85 -17.98 8.73
CA TYR A 67 -2.02 -16.78 8.72
C TYR A 67 -0.75 -17.06 9.51
N THR A 68 0.39 -16.97 8.84
CA THR A 68 1.69 -17.11 9.47
C THR A 68 2.30 -15.71 9.55
N GLN A 69 2.62 -15.18 10.73
CA GLN A 69 2.78 -15.85 12.05
C GLN A 69 2.10 -15.10 13.20
N LEU A 70 2.03 -15.75 14.37
CA LEU A 70 1.42 -15.17 15.58
C LEU A 70 2.20 -13.94 16.07
N SER A 71 3.51 -14.02 16.19
CA SER A 71 4.38 -12.92 16.60
C SER A 71 5.53 -12.78 15.61
N ASP A 72 6.22 -11.64 15.61
CA ASP A 72 7.51 -11.55 14.93
C ASP A 72 8.47 -12.61 15.49
N VAL A 73 9.35 -13.12 14.63
CA VAL A 73 10.35 -14.13 14.96
C VAL A 73 11.68 -13.72 14.34
N GLU A 74 12.76 -13.79 15.13
CA GLU A 74 14.11 -13.40 14.73
C GLU A 74 14.16 -12.04 14.01
N ASN A 75 14.37 -12.04 12.69
CA ASN A 75 14.39 -10.85 11.84
C ASN A 75 13.16 -10.73 10.94
N GLU A 76 12.17 -11.63 11.06
CA GLU A 76 10.93 -11.63 10.31
C GLU A 76 9.81 -10.90 11.10
N SER A 77 9.33 -9.80 10.52
CA SER A 77 8.53 -8.78 11.20
C SER A 77 7.04 -8.76 10.77
N ASN A 78 6.53 -9.90 10.31
CA ASN A 78 5.18 -10.07 9.76
C ASN A 78 4.17 -10.72 10.72
N GLY A 79 4.49 -10.76 12.02
CA GLY A 79 3.62 -11.32 13.04
C GLY A 79 2.37 -10.48 13.30
N ILE A 80 1.30 -11.12 13.78
CA ILE A 80 0.13 -10.41 14.34
C ILE A 80 0.51 -9.58 15.56
N PHE A 81 1.47 -10.06 16.35
CA PHE A 81 2.07 -9.37 17.49
C PHE A 81 3.52 -8.99 17.21
N THR A 82 4.04 -8.00 17.95
CA THR A 82 5.48 -7.75 18.03
C THR A 82 6.24 -8.95 18.61
N TYR A 83 7.57 -8.97 18.42
CA TYR A 83 8.45 -10.05 18.92
C TYR A 83 8.23 -10.38 20.40
N ASN A 84 8.14 -9.34 21.25
CA ASN A 84 7.88 -9.44 22.69
C ASN A 84 6.40 -9.66 23.05
N ARG A 85 5.49 -9.70 22.07
CA ARG A 85 4.04 -9.87 22.21
C ARG A 85 3.33 -8.75 23.00
N GLU A 86 3.97 -7.59 23.12
CA GLU A 86 3.39 -6.44 23.83
C GLU A 86 2.38 -5.66 22.99
N GLU A 87 2.59 -5.58 21.67
CA GLU A 87 1.71 -4.83 20.77
C GLU A 87 1.05 -5.77 19.75
N ILE A 88 -0.27 -5.68 19.60
CA ILE A 88 -0.97 -6.26 18.45
C ILE A 88 -0.85 -5.30 17.26
N LYS A 89 -0.39 -5.81 16.11
CA LYS A 89 -0.12 -5.01 14.91
C LYS A 89 -1.37 -4.64 14.12
N PHE A 90 -2.44 -5.40 14.25
CA PHE A 90 -3.73 -5.14 13.61
C PHE A 90 -4.78 -4.75 14.66
N PRO A 91 -5.71 -3.84 14.35
CA PRO A 91 -6.88 -3.62 15.21
C PRO A 91 -7.69 -4.92 15.39
N THR A 92 -7.89 -5.34 16.64
CA THR A 92 -8.65 -6.56 16.98
C THR A 92 -10.08 -6.54 16.44
N THR A 93 -10.68 -5.35 16.36
CA THR A 93 -12.02 -5.13 15.79
C THR A 93 -12.07 -5.54 14.32
N HIS A 94 -11.09 -5.14 13.51
CA HIS A 94 -11.02 -5.48 12.09
C HIS A 94 -10.72 -6.97 11.89
N ILE A 95 -9.83 -7.56 12.70
CA ILE A 95 -9.61 -9.02 12.70
C ILE A 95 -10.92 -9.76 12.96
N LYS A 96 -11.62 -9.40 14.04
CA LYS A 96 -12.88 -10.07 14.42
C LYS A 96 -13.93 -9.94 13.33
N ARG A 97 -14.09 -8.74 12.76
CA ARG A 97 -15.06 -8.45 11.69
C ARG A 97 -14.82 -9.33 10.48
N VAL A 98 -13.59 -9.35 9.94
CA VAL A 98 -13.30 -10.13 8.73
C VAL A 98 -13.42 -11.65 8.97
N LEU A 99 -13.00 -12.15 10.15
CA LEU A 99 -13.13 -13.57 10.50
C LEU A 99 -14.58 -14.01 10.74
N THR A 100 -15.48 -13.08 11.05
CA THR A 100 -16.92 -13.34 11.25
C THR A 100 -17.76 -12.92 10.04
N ASN A 101 -17.13 -12.60 8.91
CA ASN A 101 -17.76 -12.13 7.67
C ASN A 101 -18.62 -10.85 7.85
N ASP A 102 -18.29 -10.01 8.83
CA ASP A 102 -18.89 -8.68 8.99
C ASP A 102 -18.08 -7.64 8.22
N TYR A 103 -18.60 -7.21 7.06
CA TYR A 103 -17.89 -6.30 6.15
C TYR A 103 -18.36 -4.84 6.23
N SER A 104 -19.22 -4.51 7.20
CA SER A 104 -19.88 -3.20 7.28
C SER A 104 -18.92 -2.03 7.48
N HIS A 105 -17.85 -2.23 8.25
CA HIS A 105 -16.86 -1.21 8.64
C HIS A 105 -15.41 -1.61 8.32
N LEU A 106 -15.20 -2.43 7.29
CA LEU A 106 -13.85 -2.71 6.80
C LEU A 106 -13.34 -1.53 5.97
N TYR A 107 -12.02 -1.39 5.89
CA TYR A 107 -11.45 -0.33 5.09
C TYR A 107 -11.74 -0.53 3.60
N LYS A 108 -12.06 0.58 2.94
CA LYS A 108 -12.32 0.69 1.50
C LYS A 108 -11.33 1.65 0.90
N LEU A 109 -10.72 1.23 -0.22
CA LEU A 109 -9.78 2.07 -0.98
C LEU A 109 -10.49 2.68 -2.19
N LYS A 110 -10.57 4.01 -2.23
CA LYS A 110 -11.10 4.77 -3.37
C LYS A 110 -9.97 5.46 -4.11
N HIS A 111 -9.86 5.21 -5.41
CA HIS A 111 -8.96 5.95 -6.29
C HIS A 111 -9.60 7.31 -6.63
N ILE A 112 -8.92 8.39 -6.25
CA ILE A 112 -9.40 9.77 -6.46
C ILE A 112 -8.86 10.32 -7.76
N TRP A 113 -7.58 10.13 -7.99
CA TRP A 113 -6.89 10.68 -9.14
C TRP A 113 -5.75 9.77 -9.55
N ASN A 114 -5.47 9.71 -10.84
CA ASN A 114 -4.35 9.00 -11.40
C ASN A 114 -3.56 9.87 -12.37
N LEU A 115 -2.26 9.66 -12.36
CA LEU A 115 -1.33 10.09 -13.38
C LEU A 115 -0.55 8.88 -13.85
N THR A 116 -0.61 8.63 -15.14
CA THR A 116 0.26 7.68 -15.81
C THR A 116 1.12 8.44 -16.78
N SER A 117 2.44 8.39 -16.58
CA SER A 117 3.39 8.95 -17.52
C SER A 117 4.32 7.84 -17.98
N ILE A 118 4.48 7.71 -19.28
CA ILE A 118 5.59 6.95 -19.86
C ILE A 118 6.63 8.02 -20.17
N PRO A 119 7.69 8.20 -19.36
CA PRO A 119 8.76 9.11 -19.73
C PRO A 119 9.34 8.62 -21.06
N TYR A 120 9.07 9.36 -22.14
CA TYR A 120 9.52 9.01 -23.50
C TYR A 120 10.99 9.34 -23.76
N THR A 121 11.74 9.79 -22.76
CA THR A 121 13.04 10.45 -22.94
C THR A 121 13.85 10.49 -21.64
N ASN A 122 15.16 10.70 -21.78
CA ASN A 122 16.22 10.76 -20.75
C ASN A 122 16.05 11.87 -19.67
N TYR A 123 14.84 12.34 -19.39
CA TYR A 123 14.62 13.38 -18.39
C TYR A 123 14.83 12.83 -16.97
N THR A 124 15.69 13.50 -16.21
CA THR A 124 15.94 13.23 -14.78
C THR A 124 14.88 13.87 -13.86
N LYS A 125 13.96 14.66 -14.41
CA LYS A 125 12.92 15.36 -13.66
C LYS A 125 11.60 15.44 -14.44
N LEU A 126 10.50 15.10 -13.77
CA LEU A 126 9.13 15.35 -14.21
C LEU A 126 8.49 16.31 -13.19
N SER A 127 7.78 17.32 -13.69
CA SER A 127 6.99 18.22 -12.83
C SER A 127 5.58 18.31 -13.39
N LEU A 128 4.61 18.13 -12.51
CA LEU A 128 3.18 18.18 -12.83
C LEU A 128 2.46 19.01 -11.78
N SER A 129 1.58 19.90 -12.25
CA SER A 129 0.60 20.58 -11.42
C SER A 129 -0.81 20.13 -11.79
N LYS A 130 -1.64 19.83 -10.79
CA LYS A 130 -3.04 19.44 -10.99
C LYS A 130 -3.94 20.11 -9.95
N SER A 131 -5.02 20.74 -10.42
CA SER A 131 -6.13 21.14 -9.54
C SER A 131 -7.07 19.95 -9.34
N LEU A 132 -7.35 19.63 -8.08
CA LEU A 132 -8.35 18.65 -7.66
C LEU A 132 -9.49 19.37 -6.92
N ASP A 133 -10.72 19.04 -7.30
CA ASP A 133 -11.91 19.43 -6.54
C ASP A 133 -12.36 18.21 -5.72
N LEU A 134 -12.22 18.29 -4.39
CA LEU A 134 -12.54 17.19 -3.48
C LEU A 134 -13.66 17.61 -2.54
N MET A 135 -14.75 16.87 -2.59
CA MET A 135 -15.82 16.97 -1.59
C MET A 135 -15.74 15.75 -0.67
N ILE A 136 -15.48 16.01 0.61
CA ILE A 136 -15.52 15.01 1.67
C ILE A 136 -16.74 15.35 2.52
N ASP A 137 -17.73 14.47 2.53
CA ASP A 137 -18.91 14.62 3.40
C ASP A 137 -18.50 14.28 4.84
N ASN A 138 -18.42 15.30 5.70
CA ASN A 138 -18.04 15.20 7.12
C ASN A 138 -19.05 14.43 8.01
N ASN A 139 -20.00 13.71 7.43
CA ASN A 139 -20.99 12.96 8.21
C ASN A 139 -20.42 11.66 8.81
N SER A 140 -19.21 11.24 8.43
CA SER A 140 -18.49 10.21 9.15
C SER A 140 -17.33 10.80 9.95
N THR A 141 -17.31 10.52 11.24
CA THR A 141 -16.14 10.71 12.12
C THR A 141 -15.01 9.72 11.83
N ASP A 142 -15.12 8.97 10.73
CA ASP A 142 -14.31 7.79 10.46
C ASP A 142 -12.88 8.14 10.05
N ASP A 143 -12.00 7.16 10.26
CA ASP A 143 -10.58 7.16 9.93
C ASP A 143 -10.36 7.31 8.41
N ILE A 144 -10.50 8.54 7.90
CA ILE A 144 -10.13 8.89 6.52
C ILE A 144 -8.63 9.15 6.48
N HIS A 145 -7.94 8.36 5.66
CA HIS A 145 -6.51 8.49 5.38
C HIS A 145 -6.27 8.64 3.88
N PHE A 146 -5.36 9.53 3.51
CA PHE A 146 -4.98 9.73 2.11
C PHE A 146 -3.58 9.21 1.87
N TYR A 147 -3.37 8.65 0.69
CA TYR A 147 -2.06 8.14 0.29
C TYR A 147 -1.78 8.49 -1.16
N PHE A 148 -0.50 8.73 -1.47
CA PHE A 148 -0.02 8.58 -2.83
C PHE A 148 0.48 7.16 -3.05
N TYR A 149 -0.14 6.48 -4.00
CA TYR A 149 0.35 5.22 -4.53
C TYR A 149 1.31 5.51 -5.69
N VAL A 150 2.58 5.19 -5.50
CA VAL A 150 3.65 5.40 -6.48
C VAL A 150 4.21 4.06 -6.94
N ARG A 151 4.34 3.89 -8.26
CA ARG A 151 5.05 2.75 -8.87
C ARG A 151 6.19 3.28 -9.72
N TYR A 152 7.41 3.26 -9.18
CA TYR A 152 8.64 3.51 -9.94
C TYR A 152 9.91 3.07 -9.18
N LEU A 153 10.88 2.53 -9.91
CA LEU A 153 12.19 2.09 -9.41
C LEU A 153 13.16 3.27 -9.29
N TYR A 154 13.83 3.45 -8.15
CA TYR A 154 14.89 4.46 -7.94
C TYR A 154 14.48 5.93 -8.22
N SER A 155 13.56 6.47 -7.42
CA SER A 155 13.14 7.88 -7.57
C SER A 155 12.98 8.61 -6.25
N GLN A 156 13.30 9.89 -6.25
CA GLN A 156 12.91 10.81 -5.21
C GLN A 156 11.61 11.50 -5.64
N VAL A 157 10.58 11.42 -4.82
CA VAL A 157 9.28 12.04 -5.10
C VAL A 157 9.07 13.14 -4.07
N ASN A 158 9.04 14.38 -4.55
CA ASN A 158 8.69 15.53 -3.74
C ASN A 158 7.26 15.94 -4.10
N ILE A 159 6.36 15.88 -3.13
CA ILE A 159 4.94 16.19 -3.32
C ILE A 159 4.62 17.42 -2.48
N THR A 160 4.19 18.49 -3.13
CA THR A 160 3.71 19.70 -2.46
C THR A 160 2.20 19.74 -2.58
N ILE A 161 1.50 19.86 -1.46
CA ILE A 161 0.04 19.88 -1.43
C ILE A 161 -0.38 21.11 -0.67
N ASP A 162 -0.76 22.18 -1.35
CA ASP A 162 -1.42 23.31 -0.71
C ASP A 162 -2.00 24.33 -1.70
N HIS A 163 -3.09 24.96 -1.27
CA HIS A 163 -3.69 26.20 -1.77
C HIS A 163 -2.74 27.42 -1.66
N HIS A 164 -1.65 27.37 -0.89
CA HIS A 164 -0.62 28.42 -0.68
C HIS A 164 0.83 27.91 -0.45
N HIS A 165 1.21 26.72 -0.92
CA HIS A 165 2.57 26.13 -0.76
C HIS A 165 3.03 25.82 0.70
N GLN A 166 2.12 25.63 1.65
CA GLN A 166 2.45 25.42 3.08
C GLN A 166 2.92 24.00 3.43
N MET A 167 2.75 22.99 2.57
CA MET A 167 3.21 21.62 2.87
C MET A 167 4.04 21.02 1.74
N ILE A 168 5.30 20.73 2.04
CA ILE A 168 6.25 20.03 1.17
C ILE A 168 6.56 18.66 1.80
N LEU A 169 6.16 17.58 1.13
CA LEU A 169 6.58 16.22 1.47
C LEU A 169 7.76 15.84 0.58
N ASN A 170 8.94 15.72 1.18
CA ASN A 170 10.13 15.24 0.49
C ASN A 170 10.38 13.78 0.88
N HIS A 171 10.09 12.87 -0.04
CA HIS A 171 10.30 11.44 0.16
C HIS A 171 11.33 10.91 -0.85
N THR A 172 12.53 10.61 -0.36
CA THR A 172 13.58 9.95 -1.14
C THR A 172 13.44 8.45 -0.95
N HIS A 173 13.22 7.73 -2.05
CA HIS A 173 12.94 6.31 -1.97
C HIS A 173 13.70 5.50 -3.02
N ILE A 174 14.50 4.54 -2.53
CA ILE A 174 15.09 3.48 -3.35
C ILE A 174 14.15 2.29 -3.25
N ILE A 175 13.22 2.18 -4.19
CA ILE A 175 12.12 1.23 -4.10
C ILE A 175 12.22 0.21 -5.23
N LYS A 176 12.05 -1.08 -4.92
CA LYS A 176 11.94 -2.16 -5.91
C LYS A 176 10.50 -2.41 -6.41
N ASP A 177 9.47 -1.95 -5.68
CA ASP A 177 8.04 -2.27 -5.92
C ASP A 177 7.07 -1.07 -5.75
N TYR A 178 5.80 -1.30 -5.38
CA TYR A 178 4.76 -0.28 -5.18
C TYR A 178 4.79 0.27 -3.76
N HIS A 179 4.69 1.59 -3.60
CA HIS A 179 4.67 2.20 -2.27
C HIS A 179 3.51 3.17 -2.08
N TYR A 180 3.03 3.20 -0.85
CA TYR A 180 2.08 4.18 -0.39
C TYR A 180 2.80 5.20 0.49
N ILE A 181 2.63 6.48 0.14
CA ILE A 181 3.12 7.61 0.91
C ILE A 181 1.92 8.18 1.68
N PRO A 182 1.88 8.04 3.02
CA PRO A 182 0.78 8.59 3.82
C PRO A 182 0.79 10.11 3.76
N LEU A 183 -0.41 10.69 3.68
CA LEU A 183 -0.63 12.12 3.82
C LEU A 183 -1.25 12.41 5.20
N PRO A 184 -1.00 13.61 5.76
CA PRO A 184 -1.66 14.01 7.01
C PRO A 184 -3.19 13.91 6.90
N SER A 185 -3.82 13.28 7.89
CA SER A 185 -5.26 13.00 7.89
C SER A 185 -6.14 14.25 7.88
N ASN A 186 -5.61 15.38 8.34
CA ASN A 186 -6.29 16.67 8.38
C ASN A 186 -6.16 17.48 7.07
N LEU A 187 -5.34 17.04 6.11
CA LEU A 187 -4.99 17.81 4.91
C LEU A 187 -6.21 18.26 4.10
N PHE A 188 -7.24 17.41 4.03
CA PHE A 188 -8.47 17.70 3.28
C PHE A 188 -9.72 17.86 4.18
N ARG A 189 -9.60 17.69 5.51
CA ARG A 189 -10.77 17.68 6.44
C ARG A 189 -11.36 19.06 6.70
N ASN A 190 -10.53 20.11 6.68
CA ASN A 190 -10.95 21.46 7.09
C ASN A 190 -11.53 22.29 5.94
N SER A 191 -11.65 21.71 4.75
CA SER A 191 -11.84 22.43 3.48
C SER A 191 -13.04 21.87 2.72
N ILE A 192 -14.23 21.97 3.35
CA ILE A 192 -15.50 21.60 2.71
C ILE A 192 -15.67 22.44 1.42
N ARG A 193 -15.76 21.77 0.27
CA ARG A 193 -15.91 22.38 -1.08
C ARG A 193 -14.79 23.36 -1.45
N GLN A 194 -13.53 22.97 -1.29
CA GLN A 194 -12.41 23.76 -1.78
C GLN A 194 -11.66 23.04 -2.90
N LYS A 195 -11.21 23.83 -3.87
CA LYS A 195 -10.25 23.37 -4.86
C LYS A 195 -8.89 23.28 -4.21
N HIS A 196 -8.31 22.10 -4.25
CA HIS A 196 -6.94 21.84 -3.83
C HIS A 196 -6.02 21.90 -5.04
N PHE A 197 -4.88 22.56 -4.87
CA PHE A 197 -3.79 22.52 -5.84
C PHE A 197 -2.74 21.53 -5.37
N LEU A 198 -2.40 20.61 -6.27
CA LEU A 198 -1.42 19.56 -6.03
C LEU A 198 -0.27 19.76 -7.02
N ASP A 199 0.90 20.10 -6.49
CA ASP A 199 2.13 20.27 -7.25
C ASP A 199 3.08 19.12 -6.93
N ILE A 200 3.46 18.37 -7.97
CA ILE A 200 4.17 17.12 -7.84
C ILE A 200 5.46 17.21 -8.64
N HIS A 201 6.58 17.11 -7.93
CA HIS A 201 7.90 17.09 -8.51
C HIS A 201 8.50 15.70 -8.33
N VAL A 202 8.61 14.97 -9.42
CA VAL A 202 9.24 13.65 -9.44
C VAL A 202 10.66 13.82 -9.97
N HIS A 203 11.63 13.46 -9.14
CA HIS A 203 13.05 13.43 -9.49
C HIS A 203 13.48 11.97 -9.68
N TYR A 204 13.93 11.64 -10.88
CA TYR A 204 14.41 10.30 -11.20
C TYR A 204 15.92 10.25 -11.04
N ILE A 205 16.39 9.26 -10.29
CA ILE A 205 17.81 8.96 -10.23
C ILE A 205 18.03 7.85 -11.26
N SER A 206 18.54 8.19 -12.43
CA SER A 206 18.90 7.17 -13.42
C SER A 206 20.03 6.33 -12.84
N SER A 207 19.90 5.00 -12.88
CA SER A 207 20.95 4.08 -12.45
C SER A 207 22.22 4.16 -13.34
N PHE A 208 22.21 4.97 -14.39
CA PHE A 208 23.36 5.18 -15.28
C PHE A 208 24.56 5.85 -14.57
N ASP A 209 24.34 6.60 -13.49
CA ASP A 209 25.41 7.33 -12.79
C ASP A 209 26.16 6.53 -11.72
N LYS A 210 25.69 5.32 -11.35
CA LYS A 210 26.23 4.59 -10.19
C LYS A 210 27.17 3.43 -10.49
N GLY A 211 27.62 3.24 -11.74
CA GLY A 211 28.66 2.25 -12.07
C GLY A 211 28.33 0.79 -11.68
N GLU A 212 27.11 0.50 -11.24
CA GLU A 212 26.66 -0.83 -10.85
C GLU A 212 26.27 -1.66 -12.07
N ASP A 213 26.46 -2.96 -11.91
CA ASP A 213 26.50 -3.99 -12.94
C ASP A 213 25.36 -3.90 -13.97
N LYS A 214 25.74 -3.86 -15.25
CA LYS A 214 24.85 -3.68 -16.43
C LYS A 214 23.99 -4.92 -16.72
N SER A 215 23.89 -5.87 -15.80
CA SER A 215 23.23 -7.17 -15.98
C SER A 215 21.72 -7.15 -15.69
N TYR A 216 21.21 -6.13 -14.97
CA TYR A 216 19.78 -5.92 -14.72
C TYR A 216 19.23 -4.71 -15.50
N VAL A 217 19.43 -4.70 -16.82
CA VAL A 217 18.79 -3.73 -17.70
C VAL A 217 17.35 -4.19 -17.95
N TYR A 218 16.38 -3.61 -17.23
CA TYR A 218 14.99 -3.62 -17.72
C TYR A 218 14.91 -2.66 -18.92
N PRO A 219 14.75 -3.17 -20.15
CA PRO A 219 14.80 -2.30 -21.32
C PRO A 219 13.48 -1.53 -21.44
N ASN A 220 13.60 -0.22 -21.59
CA ASN A 220 12.79 0.62 -22.48
C ASN A 220 11.39 1.11 -22.13
N ARG A 221 10.70 0.75 -21.05
CA ARG A 221 9.43 1.44 -20.67
C ARG A 221 9.14 1.40 -19.18
N THR A 222 9.85 2.22 -18.40
CA THR A 222 9.50 2.42 -16.99
C THR A 222 8.37 3.44 -16.90
N SER A 223 7.12 3.00 -16.92
CA SER A 223 5.98 3.89 -16.70
C SER A 223 5.91 4.30 -15.23
N PHE A 224 5.75 5.60 -14.99
CA PHE A 224 5.45 6.16 -13.69
C PHE A 224 3.93 6.13 -13.48
N TYR A 225 3.51 5.53 -12.37
CA TYR A 225 2.11 5.58 -11.92
C TYR A 225 2.07 6.30 -10.58
N LEU A 226 1.24 7.34 -10.51
CA LEU A 226 0.93 8.05 -9.29
C LEU A 226 -0.57 8.12 -9.13
N ASN A 227 -1.08 7.65 -8.01
CA ASN A 227 -2.50 7.75 -7.71
C ASN A 227 -2.68 8.40 -6.35
N LEU A 228 -3.56 9.38 -6.26
CA LEU A 228 -4.11 9.79 -4.98
C LEU A 228 -5.23 8.83 -4.64
N VAL A 229 -5.11 8.16 -3.49
CA VAL A 229 -6.11 7.22 -2.98
C VAL A 229 -6.56 7.65 -1.60
N MET A 230 -7.82 7.34 -1.28
CA MET A 230 -8.44 7.58 0.01
C MET A 230 -8.86 6.23 0.59
N LEU A 231 -8.38 5.96 1.79
CA LEU A 231 -8.79 4.84 2.62
C LEU A 231 -9.78 5.36 3.66
N PHE A 232 -10.91 4.68 3.82
CA PHE A 232 -11.97 5.03 4.75
C PHE A 232 -12.68 3.75 5.21
N ALA A 233 -13.25 3.74 6.42
CA ALA A 233 -14.12 2.65 6.89
C ALA A 233 -15.58 2.91 6.48
#